data_AF-A0A2Z6FAT4-F1
#
_entry.id   AF-A0A2Z6FAT4-F1
#
_cell.length_a   1.000
_cell.length_b   1.000
_cell.length_c   1.000
_cell.angle_alpha   90.00
_cell.angle_beta   90.00
_cell.angle_gamma   90.00
#
_symmetry.space_group_name_H-M   'P 1'
#
loop_
_entity.id
_entity.type
_entity.pdbx_description
1 polymer ?
#
loop_
_entity_poly.entity_id
_entity_poly.type
_entity_poly.pdbx_seq_one_letter_code
_entity_poly.pdbx_strand_id
1 'polypeptide(L)'
;RADGSVPTDGAPKSYPSVFNGCHYTNCSPGTALPARLDTVSAAPSSISYGYVGDAVYNASYDIWLDPTPRTDGVNRTEIMIWFNRVGPIQPIGSPVGTATVGGRNWEVWTGSNGSNDVLSFVA
;
A
#
# COMPACT_ATOMS: atom_id res chain seq x y z
N ARG A 1 13.11 -1.68 17.10
CA ARG A 1 12.18 -0.53 17.11
C ARG A 1 12.79 0.57 16.24
N ALA A 2 11.99 1.39 15.57
CA ALA A 2 12.53 2.50 14.78
C ALA A 2 12.83 3.69 15.71
N ASP A 3 14.02 4.27 15.63
CA ASP A 3 14.42 5.43 16.42
C ASP A 3 13.64 6.69 16.00
N GLY A 4 13.45 7.64 16.93
CA GLY A 4 12.72 8.90 16.71
C GLY A 4 11.20 8.77 16.59
N SER A 5 10.50 9.89 16.40
CA SER A 5 9.05 9.96 16.22
C SER A 5 8.68 10.94 15.11
N VAL A 6 7.58 10.67 14.42
CA VAL A 6 6.91 11.60 13.48
C VAL A 6 5.47 11.83 13.94
N PRO A 7 4.84 12.95 13.55
CA PRO A 7 3.41 13.17 13.80
C PRO A 7 2.54 12.06 13.23
N THR A 8 1.47 11.68 13.93
CA THR A 8 0.56 10.60 13.52
C THR A 8 -0.50 11.04 12.49
N ASP A 9 -0.57 12.34 12.23
CA ASP A 9 -1.39 13.01 11.21
C ASP A 9 -0.60 13.34 9.93
N GLY A 10 0.64 12.85 9.83
CA GLY A 10 1.53 13.03 8.69
C GLY A 10 2.02 11.73 8.06
N ALA A 11 3.03 11.84 7.20
CA ALA A 11 3.66 10.67 6.59
C ALA A 11 4.34 9.76 7.63
N PRO A 12 4.34 8.43 7.43
CA PRO A 12 5.08 7.52 8.30
C PRO A 12 6.59 7.74 8.17
N LYS A 13 7.37 7.23 9.14
CA LYS A 13 8.84 7.32 9.10
C LYS A 13 9.45 6.61 7.88
N SER A 14 8.83 5.50 7.46
CA SER A 14 9.39 4.58 6.48
C SER A 14 8.36 3.55 6.06
N TYR A 15 8.60 2.90 4.92
CA TYR A 15 7.85 1.72 4.47
C TYR A 15 8.80 0.54 4.19
N PRO A 16 9.35 -0.12 5.23
CA PRO A 16 10.19 -1.30 5.05
C PRO A 16 9.34 -2.45 4.51
N SER A 17 9.66 -2.94 3.31
CA SER A 17 8.80 -3.83 2.56
C SER A 17 9.57 -4.86 1.74
N VAL A 18 8.84 -5.85 1.23
CA VAL A 18 9.29 -6.80 0.20
C VAL A 18 8.31 -6.66 -0.97
N PHE A 19 8.82 -6.68 -2.21
CA PHE A 19 7.99 -6.45 -3.39
C PHE A 19 8.36 -7.36 -4.56
N ASN A 20 7.40 -7.53 -5.48
CA ASN A 20 7.60 -8.04 -6.82
C ASN A 20 7.19 -6.94 -7.80
N GLY A 21 8.07 -6.61 -8.75
CA GLY A 21 7.87 -5.54 -9.73
C GLY A 21 9.04 -4.56 -9.77
N CYS A 22 8.77 -3.33 -10.14
CA CYS A 22 9.77 -2.25 -10.23
C CYS A 22 9.38 -1.07 -9.35
N HIS A 23 10.35 -0.54 -8.59
CA HIS A 23 10.18 0.61 -7.71
C HIS A 23 11.40 1.52 -7.81
N TYR A 24 11.22 2.73 -8.36
CA TYR A 24 12.30 3.70 -8.60
C TYR A 24 13.55 3.07 -9.25
N THR A 25 13.41 2.53 -10.46
CA THR A 25 14.43 1.78 -11.24
C THR A 25 14.81 0.40 -10.69
N ASN A 26 14.58 0.11 -9.42
CA ASN A 26 14.92 -1.18 -8.82
C ASN A 26 13.84 -2.23 -9.11
N CYS A 27 14.17 -3.22 -9.93
CA CYS A 27 13.25 -4.29 -10.32
C CYS A 27 13.66 -5.63 -9.68
N SER A 28 12.68 -6.35 -9.12
CA SER A 28 12.90 -7.68 -8.58
C SER A 28 13.31 -8.68 -9.68
N PRO A 29 14.29 -9.57 -9.46
CA PRO A 29 14.77 -10.50 -10.47
C PRO A 29 13.65 -11.34 -11.10
N GLY A 30 13.58 -11.38 -12.43
CA GLY A 30 12.62 -12.21 -13.17
C GLY A 30 11.16 -11.76 -13.08
N THR A 31 10.88 -10.53 -12.61
CA THR A 31 9.51 -10.02 -12.58
C THR A 31 8.89 -9.91 -13.97
N ALA A 32 7.60 -10.19 -14.06
CA ALA A 32 6.79 -9.97 -15.26
C ALA A 32 6.10 -8.59 -15.27
N LEU A 33 6.39 -7.74 -14.29
CA LEU A 33 5.85 -6.38 -14.19
C LEU A 33 6.83 -5.35 -14.76
N PRO A 34 6.36 -4.24 -15.36
CA PRO A 34 4.95 -3.84 -15.49
C PRO A 34 4.16 -4.71 -16.47
N ALA A 35 2.95 -5.10 -16.07
CA ALA A 35 2.01 -5.83 -16.92
C ALA A 35 0.74 -4.99 -17.08
N ARG A 36 0.17 -4.99 -18.29
CA ARG A 36 -1.09 -4.29 -18.54
C ARG A 36 -2.23 -5.05 -17.86
N LEU A 37 -3.09 -4.32 -17.15
CA LEU A 37 -4.10 -4.95 -16.28
C LEU A 37 -5.03 -5.93 -17.03
N ASP A 38 -5.37 -5.65 -18.28
CA ASP A 38 -6.24 -6.52 -19.08
C ASP A 38 -5.56 -7.79 -19.61
N THR A 39 -4.25 -7.94 -19.40
CA THR A 39 -3.51 -9.18 -19.70
C THR A 39 -3.27 -10.03 -18.44
N VAL A 40 -3.65 -9.55 -17.25
CA VAL A 40 -3.45 -10.26 -15.98
C VAL A 40 -4.66 -11.14 -15.69
N SER A 41 -4.50 -12.46 -15.80
CA SER A 41 -5.56 -13.42 -15.45
C SER A 41 -5.71 -13.61 -13.93
N ALA A 42 -4.59 -13.56 -13.20
CA ALA A 42 -4.52 -13.62 -11.75
C ALA A 42 -3.23 -13.00 -11.24
N ALA A 43 -3.28 -12.41 -10.04
CA ALA A 43 -2.11 -11.90 -9.31
C ALA A 43 -2.15 -12.38 -7.85
N PRO A 44 -1.98 -13.69 -7.59
CA PRO A 44 -2.02 -14.22 -6.22
C PRO A 44 -0.84 -13.69 -5.41
N SER A 45 -1.10 -13.29 -4.17
CA SER A 45 -0.09 -12.89 -3.20
C SER A 45 -0.48 -13.42 -1.82
N SER A 46 0.52 -13.69 -0.99
CA SER A 46 0.34 -14.13 0.40
C SER A 46 1.40 -13.49 1.28
N ILE A 47 1.01 -13.14 2.50
CA ILE A 47 1.92 -12.61 3.52
C ILE A 47 1.59 -13.22 4.88
N SER A 48 2.60 -13.27 5.75
CA SER A 48 2.45 -13.57 7.17
C SER A 48 3.23 -12.52 7.96
N TYR A 49 2.56 -11.85 8.90
CA TYR A 49 3.16 -10.82 9.73
C TYR A 49 3.33 -11.28 11.18
N GLY A 50 4.41 -10.83 11.81
CA GLY A 50 4.55 -10.78 13.26
C GLY A 50 4.28 -9.36 13.75
N TYR A 51 3.29 -9.19 14.63
CA TYR A 51 2.92 -7.88 15.18
C TYR A 51 3.52 -7.67 16.58
N VAL A 52 3.75 -6.40 16.92
CA VAL A 52 4.11 -5.94 18.27
C VAL A 52 3.06 -4.95 18.78
N GLY A 53 2.80 -4.92 20.09
CA GLY A 53 1.74 -4.08 20.68
C GLY A 53 2.20 -2.70 21.13
N ASP A 54 3.50 -2.48 21.24
CA ASP A 54 4.12 -1.34 21.93
C ASP A 54 4.74 -0.33 20.95
N ALA A 55 4.03 -0.05 19.86
CA ALA A 55 4.45 0.85 18.77
C ALA A 55 3.25 1.54 18.10
N VAL A 56 3.52 2.49 17.19
CA VAL A 56 2.51 3.12 16.33
C VAL A 56 2.87 2.83 14.87
N TYR A 57 2.07 2.02 14.19
CA TYR A 57 2.34 1.55 12.82
C TYR A 57 1.10 0.90 12.19
N ASN A 58 1.11 0.77 10.87
CA ASN A 58 0.25 -0.16 10.16
C ASN A 58 1.09 -1.34 9.63
N ALA A 59 0.41 -2.42 9.27
CA ALA A 59 0.98 -3.42 8.37
C ALA A 59 0.16 -3.40 7.10
N SER A 60 0.76 -3.03 5.97
CA SER A 60 0.04 -2.84 4.71
C SER A 60 0.79 -3.36 3.50
N TYR A 61 0.02 -3.75 2.48
CA TYR A 61 0.48 -3.76 1.09
C TYR A 61 0.38 -2.38 0.50
N ASP A 62 1.31 -2.04 -0.40
CA ASP A 62 1.22 -0.98 -1.40
C ASP A 62 1.30 -1.58 -2.80
N ILE A 63 0.31 -1.29 -3.63
CA ILE A 63 0.20 -1.78 -5.01
C ILE A 63 0.09 -0.56 -5.92
N TRP A 64 1.02 -0.45 -6.87
CA TRP A 64 1.16 0.74 -7.71
C TRP A 64 0.65 0.50 -9.13
N LEU A 65 -0.13 1.46 -9.64
CA LEU A 65 -0.72 1.43 -10.98
C LEU A 65 -0.37 2.72 -11.74
N ASP A 66 -0.12 2.60 -13.04
CA ASP A 66 0.20 3.72 -13.91
C ASP A 66 -0.36 3.53 -15.33
N PRO A 67 -0.75 4.61 -16.03
CA PRO A 67 -1.18 4.53 -17.43
C PRO A 67 -0.06 4.12 -18.40
N THR A 68 1.20 4.19 -17.99
CA THR A 68 2.38 3.74 -18.75
C THR A 68 3.00 2.53 -18.07
N PRO A 69 3.80 1.69 -18.78
CA PRO A 69 4.55 0.60 -18.14
C PRO A 69 5.73 1.17 -17.35
N ARG A 70 5.43 1.88 -16.26
CA ARG A 70 6.37 2.66 -15.46
C ARG A 70 7.28 1.76 -14.64
N THR A 71 8.58 2.02 -14.71
CA THR A 71 9.61 1.38 -13.87
C THR A 71 10.35 2.36 -12.97
N ASP A 72 10.13 3.67 -13.13
CA ASP A 72 10.76 4.74 -12.35
C ASP A 72 9.80 5.92 -12.09
N GLY A 73 10.08 6.67 -11.02
CA GLY A 73 9.27 7.79 -10.55
C GLY A 73 7.97 7.37 -9.86
N VAL A 74 7.16 8.37 -9.53
CA VAL A 74 5.87 8.18 -8.85
C VAL A 74 4.84 7.61 -9.83
N ASN A 75 4.19 6.51 -9.46
CA ASN A 75 3.06 5.93 -10.19
C ASN A 75 1.78 6.75 -9.92
N ARG A 76 0.85 6.77 -10.86
CA ARG A 76 -0.34 7.63 -10.75
C ARG A 76 -1.29 7.25 -9.60
N THR A 77 -1.44 5.96 -9.32
CA THR A 77 -2.38 5.46 -8.32
C THR A 77 -1.71 4.44 -7.40
N GLU A 78 -1.99 4.59 -6.11
CA GLU A 78 -1.55 3.73 -5.03
C GLU A 78 -2.77 3.05 -4.41
N ILE A 79 -2.75 1.71 -4.35
CA ILE A 79 -3.72 0.93 -3.60
C ILE A 79 -3.02 0.44 -2.34
N MET A 80 -3.52 0.84 -1.18
CA MET A 80 -3.06 0.31 0.10
C MET A 80 -4.06 -0.70 0.66
N ILE A 81 -3.57 -1.79 1.23
CA ILE A 81 -4.41 -2.75 1.97
C ILE A 81 -3.82 -2.89 3.37
N TRP A 82 -4.52 -2.37 4.38
CA TRP A 82 -4.06 -2.34 5.77
C TRP A 82 -4.59 -3.58 6.52
N PHE A 83 -3.67 -4.47 6.89
CA PHE A 83 -3.93 -5.72 7.60
C PHE A 83 -3.98 -5.56 9.12
N ASN A 84 -3.30 -4.52 9.64
CA ASN A 84 -3.27 -4.20 11.05
C ASN A 84 -3.00 -2.71 11.24
N ARG A 85 -3.47 -2.17 12.36
CA ARG A 85 -3.21 -0.81 12.83
C ARG A 85 -2.97 -0.84 14.34
N VAL A 86 -1.86 -0.25 14.76
CA VAL A 86 -1.55 0.01 16.18
C VAL A 86 -1.34 1.50 16.37
N GLY A 87 -2.05 2.09 17.33
CA GLY A 87 -2.00 3.52 17.64
C GLY A 87 -2.92 4.40 16.77
N PRO A 88 -2.91 5.73 17.01
CA PRO A 88 -3.87 6.67 16.44
C PRO A 88 -3.44 7.17 15.05
N ILE A 89 -3.35 6.26 14.09
CA ILE A 89 -3.05 6.58 12.68
C ILE A 89 -4.26 6.28 11.78
N GLN A 90 -4.28 6.89 10.60
CA GLN A 90 -5.34 6.72 9.61
C GLN A 90 -4.77 6.72 8.18
N PRO A 91 -5.50 6.17 7.19
CA PRO A 91 -5.13 6.30 5.79
C PRO A 91 -5.19 7.74 5.29
N ILE A 92 -4.59 7.96 4.12
CA ILE A 92 -4.69 9.21 3.38
C ILE A 92 -6.15 9.46 2.95
N GLY A 93 -6.58 10.71 3.08
CA GLY A 93 -7.90 11.16 2.64
C GLY A 93 -9.00 10.94 3.68
N SER A 94 -10.17 10.51 3.22
CA SER A 94 -11.37 10.33 4.05
C SER A 94 -12.07 9.01 3.72
N PRO A 95 -12.81 8.41 4.67
CA PRO A 95 -13.59 7.21 4.41
C PRO A 95 -14.72 7.52 3.42
N VAL A 96 -14.99 6.57 2.52
CA VAL A 96 -16.05 6.68 1.49
C VAL A 96 -17.08 5.56 1.58
N GLY A 97 -16.86 4.58 2.45
CA GLY A 97 -17.81 3.48 2.66
C GLY A 97 -17.10 2.18 3.00
N THR A 98 -17.74 1.07 2.65
CA THR A 98 -17.19 -0.28 2.84
C THR A 98 -17.24 -1.07 1.53
N ALA A 99 -16.34 -2.04 1.39
CA ALA A 99 -16.31 -2.95 0.24
C ALA A 99 -15.99 -4.38 0.67
N THR A 100 -16.61 -5.36 0.00
CA THR A 100 -16.24 -6.77 0.16
C THR A 100 -15.31 -7.20 -0.97
N VAL A 101 -14.06 -7.55 -0.63
CA VAL A 101 -13.02 -7.96 -1.59
C VAL A 101 -12.29 -9.19 -1.04
N GLY A 102 -12.12 -10.22 -1.86
CA GLY A 102 -11.43 -11.46 -1.45
C GLY A 102 -12.07 -12.18 -0.26
N GLY A 103 -13.40 -12.04 -0.08
CA GLY A 103 -14.13 -12.64 1.03
C GLY A 103 -14.00 -11.90 2.37
N ARG A 104 -13.43 -10.69 2.39
CA ARG A 104 -13.30 -9.82 3.58
C ARG A 104 -14.00 -8.49 3.34
N ASN A 105 -14.56 -7.92 4.41
CA ASN A 105 -15.09 -6.57 4.40
C ASN A 105 -14.00 -5.58 4.80
N TRP A 106 -13.96 -4.43 4.13
CA TRP A 106 -12.94 -3.40 4.32
C TRP A 106 -13.62 -2.04 4.44
N GLU A 107 -13.13 -1.19 5.35
CA GLU A 107 -13.40 0.24 5.30
C GLU A 107 -12.56 0.86 4.17
N VAL A 108 -13.21 1.62 3.28
CA VAL A 108 -12.57 2.18 2.09
C VAL A 108 -12.31 3.66 2.29
N TRP A 109 -11.07 4.08 2.03
CA TRP A 109 -10.64 5.47 2.08
C TRP A 109 -10.10 5.91 0.72
N THR A 110 -10.35 7.16 0.37
CA THR A 110 -9.79 7.75 -0.86
C THR A 110 -9.22 9.13 -0.59
N GLY A 111 -8.10 9.45 -1.23
CA GLY A 111 -7.50 10.77 -1.18
C GLY A 111 -6.31 10.91 -2.11
N SER A 112 -5.46 11.90 -1.84
CA SER A 112 -4.18 12.11 -2.52
C SER A 112 -3.13 12.57 -1.52
N ASN A 113 -1.89 12.12 -1.69
CA ASN A 113 -0.73 12.63 -0.93
C ASN A 113 -0.08 13.87 -1.57
N GLY A 114 -0.73 14.46 -2.59
CA GLY A 114 -0.20 15.58 -3.38
C GLY A 114 0.67 15.15 -4.58
N SER A 115 1.10 13.89 -4.63
CA SER A 115 1.88 13.32 -5.75
C SER A 115 1.08 12.30 -6.57
N ASN A 116 0.33 11.42 -5.90
CA ASN A 116 -0.50 10.38 -6.50
C ASN A 116 -1.87 10.27 -5.80
N ASP A 117 -2.79 9.59 -6.48
CA ASP A 117 -4.08 9.20 -5.91
C ASP A 117 -3.89 7.97 -5.01
N VAL A 118 -4.62 7.90 -3.89
CA VAL A 118 -4.52 6.81 -2.90
C VAL A 118 -5.90 6.23 -2.61
N LEU A 119 -6.03 4.92 -2.77
CA LEU A 119 -7.20 4.13 -2.41
C LEU A 119 -6.79 3.10 -1.35
N SER A 120 -7.31 3.23 -0.13
CA SER A 120 -6.96 2.33 0.97
C SER A 120 -8.14 1.44 1.38
N PHE A 121 -7.84 0.18 1.67
CA PHE A 121 -8.76 -0.80 2.24
C PHE A 121 -8.26 -1.17 3.65
N VAL A 122 -9.04 -0.88 4.68
CA VAL A 122 -8.67 -1.09 6.09
C VAL A 122 -9.49 -2.21 6.70
N ALA A 123 -8.80 -3.19 7.31
CA ALA A 123 -9.41 -4.32 8.01
C ALA A 123 -9.99 -3.95 9.39
#